data_AF-B8DJS8-F1
#
_entry.id   AF-B8DJS8-F1
#
_cell.length_a   1.000
_cell.length_b   1.000
_cell.length_c   1.000
_cell.angle_alpha   90.00
_cell.angle_beta   90.00
_cell.angle_gamma   90.00
#
_symmetry.space_group_name_H-M   'P 1'
#
loop_
_entity.id
_entity.type
_entity.pdbx_description
1 polymer ?
#
loop_
_entity_poly.entity_id
_entity_poly.type
_entity_poly.pdbx_seq_one_letter_code
_entity_poly.pdbx_strand_id
1 'polypeptide(L)'
;MGISIHTGWHFLGNGILDLHDTLNFFMFWGFILLFLAAAFIGGAASRKIAEYMPPQYMKDGERSLHLDLYALDPWIPLPVQRNYILSHFLMGLAGLCLVIAYVRKGDWGPAAVFFAVGAAGIWGGMTETMTYRRNKRLHEQKEAQSED
;
A
#
# COMPACT_ATOMS: atom_id res chain seq x y z
N MET A 1 -53.91 -12.88 30.01
CA MET A 1 -52.87 -11.89 29.68
C MET A 1 -51.58 -12.64 29.42
N GLY A 2 -51.27 -12.92 28.14
CA GLY A 2 -50.00 -13.55 27.74
C GLY A 2 -49.19 -12.52 26.97
N ILE A 3 -48.13 -11.99 27.57
CA ILE A 3 -47.22 -11.06 26.89
C ILE A 3 -46.33 -11.92 25.97
N SER A 4 -46.51 -11.73 24.67
CA SER A 4 -45.79 -12.44 23.62
C SER A 4 -44.31 -12.04 23.62
N ILE A 5 -43.41 -13.03 23.83
CA ILE A 5 -41.94 -12.88 23.86
C ILE A 5 -41.34 -12.83 22.43
N HIS A 6 -42.16 -12.73 21.39
CA HIS A 6 -41.73 -12.85 20.00
C HIS A 6 -41.10 -11.59 19.38
N THR A 7 -41.15 -10.43 20.05
CA THR A 7 -40.67 -9.15 19.51
C THR A 7 -39.22 -8.80 19.85
N GLY A 8 -38.58 -9.49 20.81
CA GLY A 8 -37.21 -9.20 21.22
C GLY A 8 -36.12 -9.70 20.26
N TRP A 9 -36.36 -10.80 19.55
CA TRP A 9 -35.36 -11.43 18.68
C TRP A 9 -35.20 -10.75 17.31
N HIS A 10 -36.25 -10.10 16.80
CA HIS A 10 -36.18 -9.34 15.55
C HIS A 10 -35.45 -8.01 15.70
N PHE A 11 -35.47 -7.39 16.87
CA PHE A 11 -34.77 -6.12 17.15
C PHE A 11 -33.26 -6.31 17.30
N LEU A 12 -32.83 -7.39 17.98
CA LEU A 12 -31.42 -7.77 18.08
C LEU A 12 -30.84 -8.25 16.74
N GLY A 13 -31.62 -9.00 15.95
CA GLY A 13 -31.20 -9.46 14.63
C GLY A 13 -30.97 -8.31 13.63
N ASN A 14 -31.91 -7.37 13.55
CA ASN A 14 -31.77 -6.21 12.65
C ASN A 14 -30.67 -5.24 13.10
N GLY A 15 -30.51 -5.00 14.41
CA GLY A 15 -29.45 -4.11 14.91
C GLY A 15 -28.03 -4.67 14.71
N ILE A 16 -27.85 -5.99 14.78
CA ILE A 16 -26.54 -6.64 14.52
C ILE A 16 -26.21 -6.67 13.03
N LEU A 17 -27.21 -6.90 12.16
CA LEU A 17 -27.06 -6.79 10.71
C LEU A 17 -26.71 -5.35 10.28
N ASP A 18 -27.39 -4.36 10.85
CA ASP A 18 -27.16 -2.93 10.55
C ASP A 18 -25.78 -2.45 11.07
N LEU A 19 -25.35 -2.92 12.24
CA LEU A 19 -24.01 -2.64 12.77
C LEU A 19 -22.92 -3.29 11.93
N HIS A 20 -23.11 -4.55 11.50
CA HIS A 20 -22.15 -5.25 10.65
C HIS A 20 -22.00 -4.56 9.28
N ASP A 21 -23.10 -4.12 8.67
CA ASP A 21 -23.06 -3.41 7.39
C ASP A 21 -22.47 -2.01 7.53
N THR A 22 -22.75 -1.32 8.64
CA THR A 22 -22.13 -0.03 8.98
C THR A 22 -20.61 -0.17 9.16
N LEU A 23 -20.15 -1.20 9.88
CA LEU A 23 -18.72 -1.49 10.05
C LEU A 23 -18.05 -1.82 8.71
N ASN A 24 -18.69 -2.64 7.87
CA ASN A 24 -18.18 -2.95 6.53
C ASN A 24 -18.08 -1.71 5.65
N PHE A 25 -19.03 -0.78 5.76
CA PHE A 25 -18.99 0.50 5.06
C PHE A 25 -17.78 1.33 5.50
N PHE A 26 -17.58 1.53 6.80
CA PHE A 26 -16.43 2.29 7.32
C PHE A 26 -15.09 1.61 6.99
N MET A 27 -15.01 0.28 7.10
CA MET A 27 -13.79 -0.45 6.75
C MET A 27 -13.46 -0.32 5.27
N PHE A 28 -14.46 -0.45 4.38
CA PHE A 28 -14.27 -0.31 2.94
C PHE A 28 -13.71 1.07 2.58
N TRP A 29 -14.35 2.14 3.06
CA TRP A 29 -13.86 3.51 2.83
C TRP A 29 -12.52 3.77 3.52
N GLY A 30 -12.30 3.20 4.70
CA GLY A 30 -11.02 3.25 5.40
C GLY A 30 -9.89 2.64 4.58
N PHE A 31 -10.11 1.50 3.92
CA PHE A 31 -9.12 0.87 3.04
C PHE A 31 -8.88 1.68 1.77
N ILE A 32 -9.91 2.30 1.19
CA ILE A 32 -9.74 3.21 0.05
C ILE A 32 -8.89 4.43 0.45
N LEU A 33 -9.19 5.05 1.59
CA LEU A 33 -8.43 6.19 2.10
C LEU A 33 -6.98 5.80 2.40
N LEU A 34 -6.76 4.62 2.97
CA LEU A 34 -5.41 4.09 3.20
C LEU A 34 -4.66 3.87 1.88
N PHE A 35 -5.33 3.30 0.87
CA PHE A 35 -4.78 3.09 -0.47
C PHE A 35 -4.39 4.43 -1.12
N LEU A 36 -5.26 5.44 -1.05
CA LEU A 36 -5.01 6.78 -1.58
C LEU A 36 -3.87 7.49 -0.84
N ALA A 37 -3.83 7.38 0.49
CA ALA A 37 -2.73 7.93 1.30
C ALA A 37 -1.39 7.27 0.94
N ALA A 38 -1.39 5.94 0.78
CA ALA A 38 -0.20 5.21 0.35
C ALA A 38 0.24 5.64 -1.05
N ALA A 39 -0.68 5.76 -2.01
CA ALA A 39 -0.39 6.24 -3.35
C ALA A 39 0.18 7.67 -3.35
N PHE A 40 -0.32 8.55 -2.48
CA PHE A 40 0.20 9.91 -2.34
C PHE A 40 1.63 9.93 -1.80
N ILE A 41 1.92 9.14 -0.75
CA ILE A 41 3.27 8.98 -0.19
C ILE A 41 4.22 8.42 -1.26
N GLY A 42 3.79 7.40 -2.00
CA GLY A 42 4.56 6.79 -3.08
C GLY A 42 4.83 7.76 -4.23
N GLY A 43 3.84 8.56 -4.62
CA GLY A 43 3.99 9.61 -5.62
C GLY A 43 4.97 10.70 -5.19
N ALA A 44 4.93 11.12 -3.92
CA ALA A 44 5.88 12.09 -3.38
C ALA A 44 7.31 11.53 -3.33
N ALA A 45 7.48 10.27 -2.90
CA ALA A 45 8.77 9.59 -2.92
C ALA A 45 9.30 9.44 -4.36
N SER A 46 8.43 9.09 -5.30
CA SER A 46 8.78 8.93 -6.71
C SER A 46 9.24 10.23 -7.36
N ARG A 47 8.59 11.35 -7.02
CA ARG A 47 9.03 12.68 -7.46
C ARG A 47 10.42 13.02 -6.96
N LYS A 48 10.71 12.74 -5.68
CA LYS A 48 12.05 12.93 -5.11
C LYS A 48 13.09 12.02 -5.78
N ILE A 49 12.77 10.75 -6.01
CA ILE A 49 13.65 9.81 -6.73
C ILE A 49 13.98 10.35 -8.14
N ALA A 50 12.99 10.91 -8.83
CA ALA A 50 13.19 11.47 -10.16
C ALA A 50 14.19 12.64 -10.16
N GLU A 51 14.29 13.44 -9.09
CA GLU A 51 15.29 14.52 -9.00
C GLU A 51 16.74 14.01 -9.05
N TYR A 52 16.97 12.76 -8.63
CA TYR A 52 18.27 12.10 -8.68
C TYR A 52 18.50 11.27 -9.96
N MET A 53 17.47 11.15 -10.82
CA MET A 53 17.54 10.29 -12.00
C MET A 53 18.28 10.99 -13.16
N PRO A 54 19.15 10.28 -13.89
CA PRO A 54 19.82 10.84 -15.06
C PRO A 54 18.83 11.36 -16.12
N PRO A 55 19.08 12.51 -16.76
CA PRO A 55 18.15 13.14 -17.72
C PRO A 55 17.76 12.26 -18.91
N GLN A 56 18.60 11.29 -19.26
CA GLN A 56 18.34 10.33 -20.33
C GLN A 56 17.08 9.49 -20.08
N TYR A 57 16.77 9.16 -18.83
CA TYR A 57 15.61 8.34 -18.47
C TYR A 57 14.31 9.15 -18.29
N MET A 58 14.39 10.48 -18.39
CA MET A 58 13.22 11.35 -18.29
C MET A 58 12.51 11.57 -19.64
N LYS A 59 13.16 11.25 -20.77
CA LYS A 59 12.68 11.62 -22.11
C LYS A 59 11.79 10.57 -22.78
N ASP A 60 11.91 9.30 -22.39
CA ASP A 60 11.46 8.20 -23.25
C ASP A 60 10.06 7.63 -22.92
N GLY A 61 9.22 8.33 -22.15
CA GLY A 61 7.88 7.85 -21.79
C GLY A 61 7.86 6.63 -20.84
N GLU A 62 8.98 5.91 -20.72
CA GLU A 62 9.21 4.79 -19.80
C GLU A 62 9.63 5.25 -18.39
N ARG A 63 9.40 6.52 -18.06
CA ARG A 63 9.80 7.15 -16.80
C ARG A 63 9.36 6.34 -15.59
N SER A 64 8.14 5.78 -15.60
CA SER A 64 7.63 4.98 -14.48
C SER A 64 8.40 3.67 -14.30
N LEU A 65 8.72 2.98 -15.39
CA LEU A 65 9.42 1.70 -15.37
C LEU A 65 10.88 1.87 -14.91
N HIS A 66 11.49 2.99 -15.30
CA HIS A 66 12.84 3.36 -14.88
C HIS A 66 12.87 3.87 -13.44
N LEU A 67 11.77 4.45 -12.95
CA LEU A 67 11.66 4.89 -11.56
C LEU A 67 11.79 3.73 -10.59
N ASP A 68 11.09 2.64 -10.86
CA ASP A 68 11.12 1.45 -10.01
C ASP A 68 12.52 0.82 -9.98
N LEU A 69 13.22 0.82 -11.13
CA LEU A 69 14.61 0.34 -11.24
C LEU A 69 15.59 1.20 -10.45
N TYR A 70 15.39 2.52 -10.45
CA TYR A 70 16.26 3.47 -9.78
C TYR A 70 15.88 3.74 -8.32
N ALA A 71 14.67 3.39 -7.88
CA ALA A 71 14.14 3.73 -6.55
C ALA A 71 15.01 3.25 -5.39
N LEU A 72 15.84 2.22 -5.62
CA LEU A 72 16.77 1.63 -4.65
C LEU A 72 18.23 1.77 -5.08
N ASP A 73 18.54 2.74 -5.91
CA ASP A 73 19.93 3.03 -6.21
C ASP A 73 20.65 3.52 -4.92
N PRO A 74 21.85 3.00 -4.59
CA PRO A 74 22.64 3.47 -3.45
C PRO A 74 22.83 4.99 -3.36
N TRP A 75 22.77 5.73 -4.46
CA TRP A 75 22.92 7.19 -4.45
C TRP A 75 21.69 7.94 -3.92
N ILE A 76 20.53 7.29 -3.85
CA ILE A 76 19.29 7.89 -3.35
C ILE A 76 19.30 7.90 -1.81
N PRO A 77 18.88 9.01 -1.17
CA PRO A 77 18.80 9.08 0.28
C PRO A 77 17.93 7.97 0.89
N LEU A 78 18.44 7.28 1.91
CA LEU A 78 17.75 6.20 2.61
C LEU A 78 16.31 6.54 3.07
N PRO A 79 16.02 7.77 3.58
CA PRO A 79 14.64 8.13 3.96
C PRO A 79 13.66 8.10 2.78
N VAL A 80 14.13 8.44 1.57
CA VAL A 80 13.30 8.43 0.35
C VAL A 80 13.03 6.98 -0.07
N GLN A 81 14.05 6.12 -0.07
CA GLN A 81 13.90 4.68 -0.35
C GLN A 81 12.91 4.03 0.63
N ARG A 82 13.01 4.35 1.92
CA ARG A 82 12.11 3.83 2.96
C ARG A 82 10.65 4.23 2.70
N ASN A 83 10.39 5.49 2.38
CA ASN A 83 9.03 5.96 2.12
C ASN A 83 8.44 5.33 0.85
N TYR A 84 9.28 5.12 -0.17
CA TYR A 84 8.90 4.42 -1.39
C TYR A 84 8.48 2.96 -1.09
N ILE A 85 9.30 2.20 -0.37
CA ILE A 85 9.00 0.81 0.01
C ILE A 85 7.74 0.75 0.89
N LEU A 86 7.64 1.64 1.89
CA LEU A 86 6.50 1.70 2.80
C LEU A 86 5.20 1.98 2.05
N SER A 87 5.23 2.85 1.05
CA SER A 87 4.06 3.11 0.20
C SER A 87 3.60 1.88 -0.57
N HIS A 88 4.53 1.09 -1.13
CA HIS A 88 4.21 -0.14 -1.85
C HIS A 88 3.59 -1.20 -0.93
N PHE A 89 4.12 -1.36 0.28
CA PHE A 89 3.52 -2.26 1.28
C PHE A 89 2.13 -1.81 1.73
N LEU A 90 1.96 -0.53 2.05
CA LEU A 90 0.67 -0.01 2.50
C LEU A 90 -0.39 -0.10 1.40
N MET A 91 0.00 0.22 0.17
CA MET A 91 -0.88 0.12 -1.00
C MET A 91 -1.21 -1.35 -1.30
N GLY A 92 -0.23 -2.25 -1.17
CA GLY A 92 -0.43 -3.69 -1.32
C GLY A 92 -1.37 -4.28 -0.27
N LEU A 93 -1.17 -3.92 1.00
CA LEU A 93 -2.02 -4.34 2.11
C LEU A 93 -3.46 -3.80 1.96
N ALA A 94 -3.60 -2.51 1.67
CA ALA A 94 -4.91 -1.90 1.42
C ALA A 94 -5.62 -2.54 0.22
N GLY A 95 -4.87 -2.86 -0.84
CA GLY A 95 -5.35 -3.60 -2.00
C GLY A 95 -5.91 -4.96 -1.61
N LEU A 96 -5.17 -5.79 -0.88
CA LEU A 96 -5.67 -7.09 -0.41
C LEU A 96 -6.90 -6.98 0.49
N CYS A 97 -6.97 -5.96 1.37
CA CYS A 97 -8.16 -5.70 2.17
C CYS A 97 -9.37 -5.33 1.30
N LEU A 98 -9.16 -4.57 0.22
CA LEU A 98 -10.19 -4.25 -0.77
C LEU A 98 -10.63 -5.49 -1.56
N VAL A 99 -9.74 -6.43 -1.89
CA VAL A 99 -10.12 -7.72 -2.51
C VAL A 99 -11.16 -8.43 -1.66
N ILE A 100 -10.92 -8.58 -0.35
CA ILE A 100 -11.84 -9.23 0.57
C ILE A 100 -13.19 -8.51 0.56
N ALA A 101 -13.18 -7.17 0.56
CA ALA A 101 -14.41 -6.37 0.55
C ALA A 101 -15.21 -6.52 -0.75
N TYR A 102 -14.55 -6.55 -1.90
CA TYR A 102 -15.20 -6.74 -3.21
C TYR A 102 -15.70 -8.17 -3.43
N VAL A 103 -14.94 -9.19 -3.02
CA VAL A 103 -15.38 -10.59 -3.05
C VAL A 103 -16.64 -10.79 -2.21
N ARG A 104 -16.71 -10.17 -1.02
CA ARG A 104 -17.92 -10.23 -0.17
C ARG A 104 -19.15 -9.56 -0.80
N LYS A 105 -18.94 -8.58 -1.69
CA LYS A 105 -20.00 -7.94 -2.48
C LYS A 105 -20.35 -8.73 -3.76
N GLY A 106 -19.63 -9.81 -4.05
CA GLY A 106 -19.80 -10.60 -5.28
C GLY A 106 -19.21 -9.96 -6.53
N ASP A 107 -18.39 -8.91 -6.39
CA ASP A 107 -17.82 -8.17 -7.52
C ASP A 107 -16.36 -8.59 -7.78
N TRP A 108 -16.20 -9.52 -8.71
CA TRP A 108 -14.92 -10.15 -9.02
C TRP A 108 -13.99 -9.28 -9.87
N GLY A 109 -14.53 -8.31 -10.62
CA GLY A 109 -13.75 -7.47 -11.53
C GLY A 109 -12.75 -6.59 -10.77
N PRO A 110 -13.22 -5.68 -9.89
CA PRO A 110 -12.36 -4.88 -9.04
C PRO A 110 -11.51 -5.74 -8.09
N ALA A 111 -12.05 -6.85 -7.60
CA ALA A 111 -11.30 -7.77 -6.74
C ALA A 111 -10.04 -8.31 -7.44
N ALA A 112 -10.12 -8.70 -8.72
CA ALA A 112 -8.95 -9.16 -9.47
C ALA A 112 -7.90 -8.05 -9.66
N VAL A 113 -8.34 -6.82 -9.92
CA VAL A 113 -7.44 -5.66 -10.08
C VAL A 113 -6.70 -5.37 -8.76
N PHE A 114 -7.44 -5.27 -7.65
CA PHE A 114 -6.84 -5.01 -6.34
C PHE A 114 -5.98 -6.19 -5.86
N PHE A 115 -6.27 -7.42 -6.29
CA PHE A 115 -5.42 -8.58 -6.01
C PHE A 115 -4.09 -8.49 -6.75
N ALA A 116 -4.12 -8.13 -8.04
CA ALA A 116 -2.89 -7.94 -8.82
C ALA A 116 -2.01 -6.83 -8.22
N VAL A 117 -2.62 -5.68 -7.89
CA VAL A 117 -1.91 -4.57 -7.22
C VAL A 117 -1.42 -4.96 -5.83
N GLY A 118 -2.25 -5.69 -5.07
CA GLY A 118 -1.93 -6.22 -3.75
C GLY A 118 -0.70 -7.13 -3.76
N ALA A 119 -0.72 -8.13 -4.64
CA ALA A 119 0.36 -9.09 -4.81
C ALA A 119 1.65 -8.42 -5.32
N ALA A 120 1.54 -7.53 -6.31
CA ALA A 120 2.69 -6.78 -6.83
C ALA A 120 3.32 -5.89 -5.75
N GLY A 121 2.51 -5.17 -4.96
CA GLY A 121 3.00 -4.30 -3.89
C GLY A 121 3.72 -5.06 -2.77
N ILE A 122 3.21 -6.24 -2.37
CA ILE A 122 3.87 -7.08 -1.35
C ILE A 122 5.15 -7.72 -1.90
N TRP A 123 5.08 -8.29 -3.10
CA TRP A 123 6.24 -8.93 -3.72
C TRP A 123 7.36 -7.91 -3.98
N GLY A 124 7.01 -6.79 -4.61
CA GLY A 124 7.89 -5.64 -4.80
C GLY A 124 8.50 -5.21 -3.47
N GLY A 125 7.67 -4.80 -2.50
CA GLY A 125 8.15 -4.36 -1.19
C GLY A 125 9.10 -5.34 -0.49
N MET A 126 8.87 -6.66 -0.59
CA MET A 126 9.77 -7.67 -0.02
C MET A 126 11.14 -7.66 -0.71
N THR A 127 11.18 -7.71 -2.04
CA THR A 127 12.42 -7.69 -2.81
C THR A 127 13.17 -6.36 -2.60
N GLU A 128 12.43 -5.25 -2.59
CA GLU A 128 12.97 -3.92 -2.40
C GLU A 128 13.54 -3.71 -0.98
N THR A 129 12.94 -4.33 0.04
CA THR A 129 13.45 -4.29 1.42
C THR A 129 14.81 -4.97 1.56
N MET A 130 15.04 -6.06 0.82
CA MET A 130 16.34 -6.73 0.83
C MET A 130 17.44 -5.82 0.27
N THR A 131 17.15 -5.14 -0.85
CA THR A 131 18.06 -4.17 -1.47
C THR A 131 18.27 -2.95 -0.58
N TYR A 132 17.21 -2.42 0.05
CA TYR A 132 17.32 -1.32 1.02
C TYR A 132 18.24 -1.66 2.19
N ARG A 133 18.12 -2.86 2.77
CA ARG A 133 19.01 -3.31 3.84
C ARG A 133 20.47 -3.38 3.39
N ARG A 134 20.72 -3.80 2.15
CA ARG A 134 22.06 -3.78 1.56
C ARG A 134 22.58 -2.35 1.39
N ASN A 135 21.77 -1.44 0.87
CA ASN A 135 22.15 -0.03 0.71
C ASN A 135 22.42 0.65 2.04
N LYS A 136 21.61 0.39 3.07
CA LYS A 136 21.83 0.91 4.42
C LYS A 136 23.22 0.55 4.95
N ARG A 137 23.63 -0.71 4.80
CA ARG A 137 24.97 -1.17 5.21
C ARG A 137 26.09 -0.47 4.44
N LEU A 138 25.89 -0.21 3.14
CA LEU A 138 26.87 0.49 2.32
C LEU A 138 27.03 1.96 2.73
N HIS A 139 25.93 2.63 3.09
CA HIS A 139 25.96 4.00 3.63
C HIS A 139 26.68 4.03 4.99
N GLU A 140 26.34 3.14 5.91
CA GLU A 140 26.99 3.03 7.22
C GLU A 140 28.51 2.75 7.10
N GLN A 141 28.93 1.92 6.14
CA GLN A 141 30.34 1.65 5.88
C GLN A 141 31.10 2.87 5.31
N LYS A 142 30.44 3.66 4.46
CA LYS A 142 31.03 4.88 3.91
C LYS A 142 31.20 5.96 4.97
N GLU A 143 30.20 6.13 5.84
CA GLU A 143 30.28 7.06 6.98
C GLU A 143 31.44 6.67 7.91
N ALA A 144 31.56 5.39 8.25
CA ALA A 144 32.66 4.89 9.07
C ALA A 144 34.05 5.07 8.43
N GLN A 145 34.17 5.00 7.10
CA GLN A 145 35.43 5.24 6.38
C GLN A 145 35.79 6.73 6.21
N SER A 146 34.83 7.62 6.41
CA SER A 146 35.05 9.07 6.32
C SER A 146 35.43 9.73 7.66
N GLU A 147 35.37 8.97 8.75
CA GLU A 147 35.77 9.40 10.10
C GLU A 147 37.24 9.03 10.45
N ASP A 148 37.91 8.27 9.58
CA ASP A 148 39.35 7.93 9.63
C ASP A 148 40.20 8.85 8.72
#